data_AF-A0A7W1AAB2-F1
#
_entry.id   AF-A0A7W1AAB2-F1
#
_cell.length_a   1.000
_cell.length_b   1.000
_cell.length_c   1.000
_cell.angle_alpha   90.00
_cell.angle_beta   90.00
_cell.angle_gamma   90.00
#
_symmetry.space_group_name_H-M   'P 1'
#
loop_
_entity.id
_entity.type
_entity.pdbx_description
1 polymer ?
#
loop_
_entity_poly.entity_id
_entity_poly.type
_entity_poly.pdbx_seq_one_letter_code
_entity_poly.pdbx_strand_id
1 'polypeptide(L)'
;MSEAILQPTLTSDAADGLKADALRAQDWAGEPFLHPGEDTAKVLAPGTARRAALDDALAEIESGRATPSSHWKVRFGFLLGLERALSSKPPATAAGTELRKHQIDALAGMLTELIAASQRQAEEAENGNGHAEPELEPEEPEEADFFGEDELEEEAEGFVGAGFSGEDPGAVRRYRFRHPTASGKTIAAAGFVEA
;
A
#
# COMPACT_ATOMS: atom_id res chain seq x y z
N MET A 1 21.83 -55.11 6.26
CA MET A 1 21.68 -53.87 7.07
C MET A 1 21.13 -52.83 6.13
N SER A 2 19.85 -52.50 6.26
CA SER A 2 19.20 -51.47 5.44
C SER A 2 19.24 -50.17 6.23
N GLU A 3 20.04 -49.21 5.78
CA GLU A 3 20.03 -47.85 6.31
C GLU A 3 18.71 -47.18 5.92
N ALA A 4 17.91 -46.83 6.93
CA ALA A 4 16.76 -45.97 6.76
C ALA A 4 17.27 -44.54 6.58
N ILE A 5 17.12 -43.99 5.38
CA ILE A 5 17.36 -42.58 5.09
C ILE A 5 16.24 -41.80 5.76
N LEU A 6 16.52 -41.23 6.93
CA LEU A 6 15.64 -40.29 7.62
C LEU A 6 15.64 -38.99 6.80
N GLN A 7 14.56 -38.73 6.06
CA GLN A 7 14.31 -37.41 5.49
C GLN A 7 14.01 -36.44 6.64
N PRO A 8 14.81 -35.38 6.83
CA PRO A 8 14.61 -34.44 7.93
C PRO A 8 13.31 -33.64 7.71
N THR A 9 12.41 -33.67 8.69
CA THR A 9 11.10 -32.99 8.71
C THR A 9 11.17 -31.47 8.91
N LEU A 10 12.35 -30.85 8.75
CA LEU A 10 12.60 -29.44 9.11
C LEU A 10 11.74 -28.44 8.33
N THR A 11 11.26 -28.80 7.14
CA THR A 11 10.45 -27.91 6.30
C THR A 11 9.03 -27.71 6.84
N SER A 12 8.45 -28.70 7.53
CA SER A 12 7.08 -28.57 8.08
C SER A 12 7.07 -27.61 9.26
N ASP A 13 8.01 -27.76 10.18
CA ASP A 13 8.05 -26.99 11.44
C ASP A 13 8.26 -25.48 11.18
N ALA A 14 9.11 -25.15 10.21
CA ALA A 14 9.29 -23.76 9.77
C ALA A 14 8.03 -23.19 9.09
N ALA A 15 7.35 -23.98 8.24
CA ALA A 15 6.12 -23.56 7.58
C ALA A 15 4.97 -23.35 8.58
N ASP A 16 4.89 -24.21 9.60
CA ASP A 16 3.92 -24.10 10.69
C ASP A 16 4.18 -22.84 11.55
N GLY A 17 5.45 -22.52 11.82
CA GLY A 17 5.85 -21.26 12.45
C GLY A 17 5.41 -20.03 11.65
N LEU A 18 5.70 -20.00 10.34
CA LEU A 18 5.28 -18.89 9.46
C LEU A 18 3.77 -18.73 9.39
N LYS A 19 3.02 -19.83 9.42
CA LYS A 19 1.56 -19.78 9.43
C LYS A 19 1.03 -19.18 10.74
N ALA A 20 1.64 -19.50 11.88
CA ALA A 20 1.30 -18.92 13.17
C ALA A 20 1.60 -17.42 13.21
N ASP A 21 2.75 -17.01 12.69
CA ASP A 21 3.14 -15.60 12.59
C ASP A 21 2.20 -14.82 11.68
N ALA A 22 1.84 -15.39 10.53
CA ALA A 22 0.88 -14.80 9.61
C ALA A 22 -0.50 -14.59 10.25
N LEU A 23 -0.97 -15.54 11.07
CA LEU A 23 -2.23 -15.40 11.80
C LEU A 23 -2.15 -14.31 12.87
N ARG A 24 -1.04 -14.25 13.63
CA ARG A 24 -0.78 -13.20 14.62
C ARG A 24 -0.77 -11.81 13.97
N ALA A 25 -0.07 -11.68 12.85
CA ALA A 25 0.00 -10.44 12.10
C ALA A 25 -1.36 -10.06 11.48
N GLN A 26 -2.14 -11.04 11.01
CA GLN A 26 -3.50 -10.81 10.51
C GLN A 26 -4.42 -10.23 11.58
N ASP A 27 -4.42 -10.80 12.79
CA ASP A 27 -5.26 -10.31 13.89
C ASP A 27 -4.90 -8.86 14.28
N TRP A 28 -3.62 -8.51 14.16
CA TRP A 28 -3.11 -7.16 14.41
C TRP A 28 -3.39 -6.19 13.26
N ALA A 29 -3.23 -6.63 12.00
CA ALA A 29 -3.36 -5.78 10.81
C ALA A 29 -4.79 -5.61 10.31
N GLY A 30 -5.64 -6.61 10.54
CA GLY A 30 -7.01 -6.67 10.01
C GLY A 30 -7.12 -7.19 8.57
N GLU A 31 -6.02 -7.58 7.93
CA GLU A 31 -6.00 -8.13 6.58
C GLU A 31 -5.24 -9.47 6.55
N PRO A 32 -5.69 -10.47 5.76
CA PRO A 32 -5.07 -11.79 5.72
C PRO A 32 -3.78 -11.81 4.90
N PHE A 33 -2.78 -12.54 5.39
CA PHE A 33 -1.53 -12.83 4.65
C PHE A 33 -1.60 -14.14 3.85
N LEU A 34 -2.55 -15.02 4.20
CA LEU A 34 -2.77 -16.32 3.59
C LEU A 34 -4.25 -16.48 3.22
N HIS A 35 -4.53 -16.96 2.01
CA HIS A 35 -5.87 -17.28 1.54
C HIS A 35 -6.10 -18.80 1.52
N PRO A 36 -7.37 -19.25 1.54
CA PRO A 36 -7.69 -20.68 1.55
C PRO A 36 -7.10 -21.44 0.35
N GLY A 37 -6.35 -22.51 0.65
CA GLY A 37 -5.74 -23.39 -0.34
C GLY A 37 -4.36 -22.96 -0.83
N GLU A 38 -3.79 -21.88 -0.30
CA GLU A 38 -2.43 -21.46 -0.60
C GLU A 38 -1.36 -22.27 0.14
N ASP A 39 -0.20 -22.42 -0.48
CA ASP A 39 0.98 -23.05 0.10
C ASP A 39 1.84 -22.00 0.80
N THR A 40 1.86 -22.04 2.14
CA THR A 40 2.54 -21.06 3.00
C THR A 40 4.00 -20.85 2.63
N ALA A 41 4.74 -21.93 2.33
CA ALA A 41 6.16 -21.83 2.01
C ALA A 41 6.44 -21.10 0.69
N LYS A 42 5.47 -21.09 -0.23
CA LYS A 42 5.58 -20.39 -1.52
C LYS A 42 5.13 -18.95 -1.43
N VAL A 43 3.97 -18.70 -0.84
CA VAL A 43 3.39 -17.34 -0.81
C VAL A 43 4.13 -16.41 0.16
N LEU A 44 4.70 -16.96 1.24
CA LEU A 44 5.56 -16.24 2.18
C LEU A 44 7.05 -16.57 2.01
N ALA A 45 7.46 -16.97 0.80
CA ALA A 45 8.86 -17.13 0.47
C ALA A 45 9.61 -15.77 0.58
N PRO A 46 10.92 -15.78 0.89
CA PRO A 46 11.74 -14.56 0.85
C PRO A 46 11.60 -13.82 -0.49
N GLY A 47 11.57 -12.49 -0.42
CA GLY A 47 11.41 -11.62 -1.59
C GLY A 47 9.98 -11.47 -2.10
N THR A 48 8.96 -12.10 -1.49
CA THR A 48 7.57 -11.78 -1.83
C THR A 48 7.09 -10.52 -1.11
N ALA A 49 6.18 -9.78 -1.74
CA ALA A 49 5.58 -8.60 -1.11
C ALA A 49 4.84 -8.94 0.19
N ARG A 50 4.18 -10.11 0.24
CA ARG A 50 3.53 -10.61 1.47
C ARG A 50 4.54 -10.93 2.56
N ARG A 51 5.71 -11.47 2.19
CA ARG A 51 6.77 -11.75 3.16
C ARG A 51 7.31 -10.46 3.77
N ALA A 52 7.60 -9.45 2.94
CA ALA A 52 8.01 -8.14 3.43
C ALA A 52 6.95 -7.50 4.35
N ALA A 53 5.67 -7.60 3.98
CA ALA A 53 4.57 -7.11 4.81
C ALA A 53 4.51 -7.82 6.18
N LEU A 54 4.73 -9.14 6.19
CA LEU A 54 4.73 -9.95 7.41
C LEU A 54 5.92 -9.61 8.29
N ASP A 55 7.13 -9.55 7.75
CA ASP A 55 8.33 -9.26 8.51
C ASP A 55 8.24 -7.87 9.16
N ASP A 56 7.78 -6.85 8.43
CA ASP A 56 7.56 -5.50 8.98
C ASP A 56 6.43 -5.47 10.04
N ALA A 57 5.37 -6.26 9.85
CA ALA A 57 4.30 -6.38 10.84
C ALA A 57 4.81 -7.01 12.15
N LEU A 58 5.61 -8.08 12.06
CA LEU A 58 6.19 -8.74 13.22
C LEU A 58 7.15 -7.80 13.96
N ALA A 59 7.97 -7.04 13.23
CA ALA A 59 8.85 -6.04 13.83
C ALA A 59 8.07 -4.95 14.58
N GLU A 60 6.95 -4.46 14.03
CA GLU A 60 6.09 -3.50 14.73
C GLU A 60 5.42 -4.10 15.97
N ILE A 61 4.94 -5.34 15.90
CA ILE A 61 4.37 -6.06 17.04
C ILE A 61 5.41 -6.24 18.15
N GLU A 62 6.63 -6.64 17.80
CA GLU A 62 7.74 -6.82 18.74
C GLU A 62 8.16 -5.49 19.38
N SER A 63 8.01 -4.37 18.67
CA SER A 63 8.19 -3.03 19.23
C SER A 63 7.07 -2.59 20.19
N GLY A 64 6.05 -3.43 20.41
CA GLY A 64 4.96 -3.19 21.35
C GLY A 64 3.79 -2.37 20.79
N ARG A 65 3.69 -2.24 19.45
CA ARG A 65 2.58 -1.51 18.84
C ARG A 65 1.28 -2.32 18.88
N ALA A 66 0.24 -1.74 19.47
CA ALA A 66 -1.08 -2.36 19.52
C ALA A 66 -1.81 -2.37 18.18
N THR A 67 -1.47 -1.47 17.25
CA THR A 67 -2.07 -1.37 15.91
C THR A 67 -1.02 -0.98 14.88
N PRO A 68 -1.27 -1.23 13.57
CA PRO A 68 -0.32 -0.89 12.52
C PRO A 68 -0.08 0.61 12.40
N SER A 69 1.19 0.97 12.23
CA SER A 69 1.59 2.33 11.92
C SER A 69 0.97 2.83 10.62
N SER A 70 0.90 4.15 10.46
CA SER A 70 0.50 4.78 9.19
C SER A 70 1.41 4.37 8.05
N HIS A 71 2.72 4.27 8.30
CA HIS A 71 3.71 3.83 7.32
C HIS A 71 3.42 2.41 6.82
N TRP A 72 3.19 1.47 7.74
CA TRP A 72 2.86 0.09 7.39
C TRP A 72 1.55 0.02 6.59
N LYS A 73 0.51 0.74 7.02
CA LYS A 73 -0.79 0.78 6.32
C LYS A 73 -0.67 1.29 4.89
N VAL A 74 0.10 2.34 4.68
CA VAL A 74 0.34 2.93 3.36
C VAL A 74 1.13 1.98 2.45
N ARG A 75 2.09 1.24 3.02
CA ARG A 75 2.93 0.31 2.24
C ARG A 75 2.21 -0.99 1.89
N PHE A 76 1.53 -1.60 2.86
CA PHE A 76 1.05 -2.98 2.71
C PHE A 76 -0.46 -3.14 2.83
N GLY A 77 -1.15 -2.24 3.53
CA GLY A 77 -2.59 -2.38 3.80
C GLY A 77 -3.42 -2.47 2.51
N PHE A 78 -3.15 -1.61 1.54
CA PHE A 78 -3.87 -1.64 0.26
C PHE A 78 -3.51 -2.86 -0.59
N LEU A 79 -2.25 -3.30 -0.57
CA LEU A 79 -1.81 -4.52 -1.26
C LEU A 79 -2.57 -5.74 -0.73
N LEU A 80 -2.57 -5.95 0.59
CA LEU A 80 -3.24 -7.09 1.22
C LEU A 80 -4.77 -7.02 1.06
N GLY A 81 -5.35 -5.82 1.14
CA GLY A 81 -6.78 -5.62 0.91
C GLY A 81 -7.22 -5.95 -0.53
N LEU A 82 -6.39 -5.64 -1.53
CA LEU A 82 -6.63 -6.05 -2.92
C LEU A 82 -6.52 -7.56 -3.10
N GLU A 83 -5.52 -8.20 -2.49
CA GLU A 83 -5.39 -9.65 -2.52
C GLU A 83 -6.60 -10.35 -1.89
N ARG A 84 -7.11 -9.85 -0.76
CA ARG A 84 -8.36 -10.33 -0.15
C ARG A 84 -9.57 -10.18 -1.09
N ALA A 85 -9.72 -9.01 -1.73
CA ALA A 85 -10.85 -8.76 -2.63
C ALA A 85 -10.80 -9.63 -3.90
N LEU A 86 -9.61 -9.87 -4.45
CA LEU A 86 -9.43 -10.65 -5.68
C LEU A 86 -9.40 -12.17 -5.44
N SER A 87 -9.07 -12.62 -4.22
CA SER A 87 -9.07 -14.04 -3.85
C SER A 87 -10.45 -14.59 -3.46
N SER A 88 -11.44 -13.72 -3.19
CA SER A 88 -12.80 -14.15 -2.87
C SER A 88 -13.48 -14.79 -4.09
N LYS A 89 -14.40 -15.72 -3.84
CA LYS A 89 -15.13 -16.47 -4.88
C LYS A 89 -16.64 -16.29 -4.67
N PRO A 90 -17.31 -15.38 -5.42
CA PRO A 90 -16.78 -14.48 -6.44
C PRO A 90 -15.99 -13.28 -5.87
N PRO A 91 -15.15 -12.59 -6.68
CA PRO A 91 -14.49 -11.34 -6.29
C PRO A 91 -15.52 -10.26 -5.98
N ALA A 92 -15.44 -9.65 -4.80
CA ALA A 92 -16.42 -8.68 -4.33
C ALA A 92 -15.77 -7.56 -3.50
N THR A 93 -16.45 -6.41 -3.46
CA THR A 93 -16.09 -5.31 -2.56
C THR A 93 -16.36 -5.69 -1.10
N ALA A 94 -15.85 -4.91 -0.15
CA ALA A 94 -16.16 -5.10 1.27
C ALA A 94 -17.66 -4.98 1.59
N ALA A 95 -18.43 -4.26 0.76
CA ALA A 95 -19.88 -4.17 0.87
C ALA A 95 -20.64 -5.37 0.27
N GLY A 96 -19.93 -6.36 -0.29
CA GLY A 96 -20.50 -7.55 -0.90
C GLY A 96 -20.90 -7.38 -2.37
N THR A 97 -20.57 -6.25 -3.00
CA THR A 97 -20.86 -6.03 -4.42
C THR A 97 -19.88 -6.81 -5.29
N GLU A 98 -20.38 -7.73 -6.10
CA GLU A 98 -19.55 -8.50 -7.04
C GLU A 98 -18.87 -7.59 -8.07
N LEU A 99 -17.58 -7.83 -8.29
CA LEU A 99 -16.77 -7.10 -9.25
C LEU A 99 -17.03 -7.59 -10.67
N ARG A 100 -17.16 -6.65 -11.61
CA ARG A 100 -17.23 -6.94 -13.04
C ARG A 100 -15.85 -7.32 -13.57
N LYS A 101 -15.80 -8.11 -14.65
CA LYS A 101 -14.55 -8.59 -15.26
C LYS A 101 -13.50 -7.48 -15.48
N HIS A 102 -13.88 -6.36 -16.10
CA HIS A 102 -12.95 -5.26 -16.35
C HIS A 102 -12.46 -4.58 -15.05
N GLN A 103 -13.25 -4.62 -13.97
CA GLN A 103 -12.82 -4.12 -12.66
C GLN A 103 -11.81 -5.07 -12.03
N ILE A 104 -12.04 -6.39 -12.14
CA ILE A 104 -11.09 -7.42 -11.71
C ILE A 104 -9.77 -7.23 -12.46
N ASP A 105 -9.80 -7.06 -13.78
CA ASP A 105 -8.61 -6.88 -14.61
C ASP A 105 -7.82 -5.61 -14.20
N ALA A 106 -8.52 -4.50 -13.97
CA ALA A 106 -7.90 -3.25 -13.53
C ALA A 106 -7.26 -3.36 -12.13
N LEU A 107 -7.95 -3.98 -11.18
CA LEU A 107 -7.44 -4.17 -9.81
C LEU A 107 -6.29 -5.18 -9.76
N ALA A 108 -6.33 -6.23 -10.59
CA ALA A 108 -5.24 -7.19 -10.72
C ALA A 108 -3.98 -6.52 -11.31
N GLY A 109 -4.14 -5.64 -12.30
CA GLY A 109 -3.03 -4.84 -12.83
C GLY A 109 -2.41 -3.94 -11.76
N MET A 110 -3.24 -3.25 -10.98
CA MET A 110 -2.77 -2.40 -9.88
C MET A 110 -2.06 -3.21 -8.78
N LEU A 111 -2.59 -4.39 -8.42
CA LEU A 111 -1.93 -5.29 -7.47
C LEU A 111 -0.55 -5.73 -7.99
N THR A 112 -0.42 -6.02 -9.28
CA THR A 112 0.86 -6.40 -9.89
C THR A 112 1.89 -5.28 -9.75
N GLU A 113 1.50 -4.03 -10.00
CA GLU A 113 2.38 -2.87 -9.82
C GLU A 113 2.79 -2.66 -8.36
N LEU A 114 1.86 -2.85 -7.41
CA LEU A 114 2.16 -2.74 -5.97
C LEU A 114 3.11 -3.84 -5.49
N ILE A 115 2.93 -5.07 -5.95
CA ILE A 115 3.85 -6.17 -5.65
C ILE A 115 5.25 -5.83 -6.17
N ALA A 116 5.37 -5.41 -7.43
CA ALA A 116 6.66 -5.05 -8.03
C ALA A 116 7.32 -3.87 -7.29
N ALA A 117 6.55 -2.85 -6.90
CA ALA A 117 7.07 -1.71 -6.14
C ALA A 117 7.55 -2.11 -4.74
N SER A 118 6.80 -2.98 -4.04
CA SER A 118 7.18 -3.50 -2.73
C SER A 118 8.49 -4.30 -2.78
N GLN A 119 8.63 -5.16 -3.81
CA GLN A 119 9.82 -5.99 -3.98
C GLN A 119 11.07 -5.19 -4.30
N ARG A 120 10.98 -4.17 -5.18
CA ARG A 120 12.11 -3.25 -5.43
C ARG A 120 12.59 -2.53 -4.18
N GLN A 121 11.66 -2.06 -3.33
CA GLN A 121 12.03 -1.41 -2.07
C GLN A 121 12.73 -2.36 -1.11
N ALA A 122 12.32 -3.64 -1.07
CA ALA A 122 12.98 -4.65 -0.25
C ALA A 122 14.41 -4.92 -0.76
N GLU A 123 14.60 -5.04 -2.07
CA GLU A 123 15.92 -5.19 -2.70
C GLU A 123 16.83 -3.99 -2.47
N GLU A 124 16.29 -2.76 -2.57
CA GLU A 124 17.04 -1.51 -2.29
C GLU A 124 17.47 -1.42 -0.83
N ALA A 125 16.61 -1.84 0.10
CA ALA A 125 16.94 -1.89 1.53
C ALA A 125 18.01 -2.94 1.86
N GLU A 126 18.02 -4.07 1.15
CA GLU A 126 19.01 -5.14 1.31
C GLU A 126 20.38 -4.76 0.68
N ASN A 127 20.36 -4.03 -0.44
CA ASN A 127 21.57 -3.65 -1.17
C ASN A 127 22.36 -2.48 -0.56
N GLY A 128 21.91 -1.90 0.56
CA GLY A 128 22.70 -0.97 1.40
C GLY A 128 23.13 0.35 0.73
N ASN A 129 22.77 0.60 -0.53
CA ASN A 129 23.14 1.81 -1.25
C ASN A 129 22.01 2.85 -1.17
N GLY A 130 21.78 3.35 0.04
CA GLY A 130 20.85 4.44 0.34
C GLY A 130 21.35 5.80 -0.15
N HIS A 131 21.58 5.95 -1.45
CA HIS A 131 21.81 7.25 -2.08
C HIS A 131 21.29 7.25 -3.52
N ALA A 132 19.99 7.50 -3.69
CA ALA A 132 19.53 8.18 -4.89
C ALA A 132 19.68 9.68 -4.60
N GLU A 133 20.79 10.30 -5.04
CA GLU A 133 20.75 11.75 -5.23
C GLU A 133 19.64 12.05 -6.23
N PRO A 134 18.74 13.01 -5.96
CA PRO A 134 18.00 13.62 -7.04
C PRO A 134 19.03 14.33 -7.93
N GLU A 135 19.17 13.87 -9.16
CA GLU A 135 19.92 14.57 -10.20
C GLU A 135 19.19 15.90 -10.43
N LEU A 136 19.63 16.93 -9.70
CA LEU A 136 19.21 18.32 -9.88
C LEU A 136 19.80 18.79 -11.22
N GLU A 137 18.98 18.74 -12.27
CA GLU A 137 19.23 19.52 -13.48
C GLU A 137 19.37 21.00 -13.07
N PRO A 138 20.43 21.70 -13.51
CA PRO A 138 20.66 23.08 -13.10
C PRO A 138 19.55 23.99 -13.64
N GLU A 139 18.94 24.75 -12.74
CA GLU A 139 18.01 25.83 -13.07
C GLU A 139 18.74 26.88 -13.94
N GLU A 140 18.21 27.13 -15.16
CA GLU A 140 18.51 28.37 -15.88
C GLU A 140 17.63 29.49 -15.30
N PRO A 141 18.20 30.65 -14.93
CA PRO A 141 17.42 31.77 -14.45
C PRO A 141 16.85 32.53 -15.65
N GLU A 142 15.55 32.41 -15.91
CA GLU A 142 14.85 33.36 -16.76
C GLU A 142 14.18 34.46 -15.92
N GLU A 143 14.34 35.66 -16.45
CA GLU A 143 14.25 36.96 -15.80
C GLU A 143 12.83 37.30 -15.33
N ALA A 144 12.79 38.10 -14.26
CA ALA A 144 11.59 38.71 -13.72
C ALA A 144 10.82 39.49 -14.80
N ASP A 145 9.52 39.23 -14.91
CA ASP A 145 8.58 40.25 -15.38
C ASP A 145 7.49 40.48 -14.33
N PHE A 146 7.70 41.60 -13.67
CA PHE A 146 6.88 42.28 -12.68
C PHE A 146 5.52 42.67 -13.29
N PHE A 147 4.40 42.09 -12.81
CA PHE A 147 3.10 42.77 -12.81
C PHE A 147 2.17 42.19 -11.73
N GLY A 148 1.83 43.01 -10.73
CA GLY A 148 0.51 42.99 -10.09
C GLY A 148 0.41 42.42 -8.68
N GLU A 149 1.20 42.93 -7.73
CA GLU A 149 0.72 43.06 -6.34
C GLU A 149 -0.33 44.18 -6.32
N ASP A 150 -1.61 43.86 -6.52
CA ASP A 150 -2.68 44.47 -5.73
C ASP A 150 -4.02 43.76 -5.96
N GLU A 151 -4.84 43.78 -4.90
CA GLU A 151 -6.24 43.33 -4.83
C GLU A 151 -6.47 41.81 -4.86
N LEU A 152 -6.59 41.20 -3.67
CA LEU A 152 -7.86 40.64 -3.16
C LEU A 152 -7.62 40.10 -1.74
N GLU A 153 -7.52 41.01 -0.78
CA GLU A 153 -7.63 40.70 0.64
C GLU A 153 -9.05 41.10 1.08
N GLU A 154 -10.01 40.17 1.00
CA GLU A 154 -11.20 40.19 1.86
C GLU A 154 -11.93 38.84 1.90
N GLU A 155 -12.12 38.37 3.13
CA GLU A 155 -13.06 37.35 3.62
C GLU A 155 -12.96 35.89 3.12
N ALA A 156 -12.17 35.10 3.85
CA ALA A 156 -12.59 33.76 4.26
C ALA A 156 -12.02 33.41 5.64
N GLU A 157 -12.47 34.12 6.68
CA GLU A 157 -12.38 33.59 8.04
C GLU A 157 -13.26 32.34 8.14
N GLY A 158 -12.64 31.16 8.15
CA GLY A 158 -13.35 29.92 8.38
C GLY A 158 -12.52 28.67 8.12
N PHE A 159 -11.86 28.19 9.17
CA PHE A 159 -11.33 26.82 9.28
C PHE A 159 -10.01 26.50 8.54
N VAL A 160 -8.93 27.22 8.87
CA VAL A 160 -7.56 26.73 8.59
C VAL A 160 -7.09 25.86 9.75
N GLY A 161 -7.53 24.60 9.77
CA GLY A 161 -6.83 23.59 10.56
C GLY A 161 -5.37 23.56 10.12
N ALA A 162 -4.44 23.63 11.07
CA ALA A 162 -3.00 23.73 10.82
C ALA A 162 -2.59 22.83 9.65
N GLY A 163 -2.26 23.46 8.51
CA GLY A 163 -1.79 22.76 7.33
C GLY A 163 -0.57 21.94 7.73
N PHE A 164 -0.55 20.66 7.35
CA PHE A 164 0.61 19.81 7.51
C PHE A 164 1.81 20.49 6.83
N SER A 165 2.79 20.97 7.60
CA SER A 165 3.94 21.75 7.12
C SER A 165 5.15 20.87 6.79
N GLY A 166 4.93 19.59 6.49
CA GLY A 166 5.98 18.64 6.11
C GLY A 166 5.88 18.28 4.63
N GLU A 167 6.94 17.65 4.12
CA GLU A 167 6.94 17.06 2.79
C GLU A 167 5.85 15.97 2.73
N ASP A 168 4.88 16.11 1.83
CA ASP A 168 3.76 15.16 1.67
C ASP A 168 4.34 13.83 1.12
N PRO A 169 4.47 12.77 1.94
CA PRO A 169 5.07 11.51 1.48
C PRO A 169 4.21 10.83 0.40
N GLY A 170 2.96 11.26 0.23
CA GLY A 170 2.07 10.81 -0.82
C GLY A 170 2.16 11.63 -2.12
N ALA A 171 2.90 12.75 -2.15
CA ALA A 171 2.97 13.65 -3.31
C ALA A 171 3.42 12.92 -4.59
N VAL A 172 4.42 12.04 -4.46
CA VAL A 172 4.98 11.23 -5.56
C VAL A 172 3.92 10.30 -6.19
N ARG A 173 2.81 10.06 -5.51
CA ARG A 173 1.74 9.13 -5.92
C ARG A 173 0.43 9.83 -6.25
N ARG A 174 0.39 11.18 -6.26
CA ARG A 174 -0.84 11.96 -6.57
C ARG A 174 -1.01 12.13 -8.07
N TYR A 175 -1.93 11.36 -8.64
CA TYR A 175 -2.37 11.55 -10.02
C TYR A 175 -3.50 12.59 -10.09
N ARG A 176 -3.22 13.76 -10.71
CA ARG A 176 -4.23 14.80 -10.98
C ARG A 176 -4.84 14.57 -12.35
N PHE A 177 -6.05 14.03 -12.39
CA PHE A 177 -6.84 13.96 -13.62
C PHE A 177 -7.46 15.33 -13.93
N ARG A 178 -6.96 16.02 -14.96
CA ARG A 178 -7.70 17.12 -15.57
C ARG A 178 -8.88 16.53 -16.33
N HIS A 179 -10.09 16.79 -15.85
CA HIS A 179 -11.27 16.55 -16.66
C HIS A 179 -11.61 17.87 -17.38
N PRO A 180 -11.98 17.86 -18.67
CA PRO A 180 -12.62 19.00 -19.28
C PRO A 180 -13.82 19.45 -18.43
N THR A 181 -13.90 20.75 -18.18
CA THR A 181 -14.89 21.44 -17.38
C THR A 181 -16.29 21.13 -17.92
N ALA A 182 -17.00 20.21 -17.24
CA ALA A 182 -18.41 19.79 -17.40
C ALA A 182 -18.68 18.31 -17.00
N SER A 183 -17.74 17.63 -16.33
CA SER A 183 -17.88 16.20 -15.91
C SER A 183 -18.93 15.91 -14.81
N GLY A 184 -19.63 16.91 -14.29
CA GLY A 184 -20.70 16.69 -13.29
C GLY A 184 -20.23 16.32 -11.87
N LYS A 185 -18.94 16.49 -11.52
CA LYS A 185 -18.42 16.18 -10.17
C LYS A 185 -19.11 16.94 -9.03
N THR A 186 -19.67 18.12 -9.31
CA THR A 186 -20.38 18.94 -8.31
C THR A 186 -21.77 18.40 -7.97
N ILE A 187 -22.44 17.69 -8.90
CA ILE A 187 -23.81 17.19 -8.67
C ILE A 187 -23.82 15.98 -7.71
N ALA A 188 -22.74 15.19 -7.65
CA ALA A 188 -22.64 14.04 -6.75
C ALA A 188 -22.53 14.43 -5.26
N ALA A 189 -22.09 15.65 -4.94
CA ALA A 189 -21.92 16.12 -3.56
C ALA A 189 -23.25 16.53 -2.89
N ALA A 190 -24.28 16.87 -3.67
CA ALA A 190 -25.57 17.31 -3.13
C ALA A 190 -26.42 16.18 -2.53
N GLY A 191 -26.04 14.90 -2.75
CA GLY A 191 -26.76 13.74 -2.21
C GLY A 191 -26.33 13.30 -0.80
N PHE A 192 -25.39 14.00 -0.16
CA PHE A 192 -24.79 13.59 1.13
C PHE A 192 -25.19 14.45 2.34
N VAL A 193 -26.17 15.36 2.21
CA VAL A 193 -26.55 16.32 3.28
C VAL A 193 -27.99 16.14 3.80
N GLU A 194 -28.68 15.04 3.50
CA GLU A 194 -29.85 14.61 4.30
C GLU A 194 -29.79 13.10 4.60
N ALA A 195 -29.23 12.79 5.76
CA ALA A 195 -29.60 11.68 6.64
C ALA A 195 -29.16 12.01 8.08
#